data_AF-A0A3D3LMH2-F1
#
_entry.id   AF-A0A3D3LMH2-F1
#
_cell.length_a   1.000
_cell.length_b   1.000
_cell.length_c   1.000
_cell.angle_alpha   90.00
_cell.angle_beta   90.00
_cell.angle_gamma   90.00
#
_symmetry.space_group_name_H-M   'P 1'
#
loop_
_entity.id
_entity.type
_entity.pdbx_description
1 polymer ?
#
loop_
_entity_poly.entity_id
_entity_poly.type
_entity_poly.pdbx_seq_one_letter_code
_entity_poly.pdbx_strand_id
1 'polypeptide(L)'
;MTNNNTQNHLTQNHPVENHLTEKEAGHLADNLWLYRLRYRKTREAMAKGICAFDDYRDYEYGTLVPSPDRLAQFAERLHVSVATLSDPPDYARLLKNYRIRKVTELYCLLPKKRQRNAILNLLRDLVAG
;
A
#
# COMPACT_ATOMS: atom_id res chain seq x y z
N MET A 1 -59.10 -29.89 4.97
CA MET A 1 -57.90 -30.63 4.51
C MET A 1 -57.03 -29.60 3.79
N THR A 2 -56.20 -28.83 4.50
CA THR A 2 -54.74 -29.05 4.71
C THR A 2 -53.99 -29.18 3.38
N ASN A 3 -53.08 -28.29 2.98
CA ASN A 3 -51.85 -27.93 3.70
C ASN A 3 -51.30 -26.55 3.33
N ASN A 4 -50.88 -25.82 4.37
CA ASN A 4 -49.86 -24.78 4.28
C ASN A 4 -48.51 -25.46 4.05
N ASN A 5 -47.71 -24.97 3.09
CA ASN A 5 -46.29 -25.33 3.03
C ASN A 5 -45.46 -24.06 2.83
N THR A 6 -45.18 -23.39 3.94
CA THR A 6 -44.22 -22.30 4.05
C THR A 6 -42.82 -22.93 4.03
N GLN A 7 -42.15 -22.89 2.88
CA GLN A 7 -40.71 -23.19 2.82
C GLN A 7 -39.95 -22.02 3.45
N ASN A 8 -39.56 -22.22 4.71
CA ASN A 8 -38.49 -21.46 5.35
C ASN A 8 -37.18 -21.76 4.62
N HIS A 9 -36.82 -20.97 3.61
CA HIS A 9 -35.46 -20.96 3.12
C HIS A 9 -34.64 -20.02 4.01
N LEU A 10 -33.92 -20.63 4.97
CA LEU A 10 -32.78 -20.02 5.63
C LEU A 10 -31.78 -19.57 4.56
N THR A 11 -31.79 -18.29 4.21
CA THR A 11 -30.65 -17.68 3.53
C THR A 11 -29.56 -17.48 4.58
N GLN A 12 -28.52 -18.30 4.44
CA GLN A 12 -27.27 -18.17 5.18
C GLN A 12 -26.76 -16.73 5.04
N ASN A 13 -26.65 -16.03 6.16
CA ASN A 13 -25.81 -14.84 6.26
C ASN A 13 -24.36 -15.30 6.08
N HIS A 14 -23.89 -15.36 4.83
CA HIS A 14 -22.45 -15.37 4.59
C HIS A 14 -21.90 -14.03 5.10
N PRO A 15 -20.91 -14.02 6.00
CA PRO A 15 -20.15 -12.80 6.20
C PRO A 15 -19.52 -12.48 4.85
N VAL A 16 -19.77 -11.28 4.34
CA VAL A 16 -19.07 -10.74 3.19
C VAL A 16 -17.62 -10.57 3.63
N GLU A 17 -16.82 -11.63 3.49
CA GLU A 17 -15.38 -11.49 3.51
C GLU A 17 -15.05 -10.58 2.33
N ASN A 18 -14.72 -9.32 2.63
CA ASN A 18 -14.16 -8.37 1.67
C ASN A 18 -12.77 -8.87 1.25
N HIS A 19 -12.73 -9.96 0.49
CA HIS A 19 -11.51 -10.47 -0.13
C HIS A 19 -11.18 -9.56 -1.30
N LEU A 20 -10.14 -8.75 -1.13
CA LEU A 20 -9.51 -8.05 -2.25
C LEU A 20 -9.13 -9.07 -3.31
N THR A 21 -9.42 -8.78 -4.57
CA THR A 21 -8.87 -9.57 -5.67
C THR A 21 -7.35 -9.45 -5.69
N GLU A 22 -6.63 -10.43 -6.25
CA GLU A 22 -5.15 -10.39 -6.36
C GLU A 22 -4.65 -9.10 -7.02
N LYS A 23 -5.41 -8.59 -8.01
CA LYS A 23 -5.14 -7.32 -8.68
C LYS A 23 -5.27 -6.12 -7.74
N GLU A 24 -6.33 -6.07 -6.93
CA GLU A 24 -6.54 -5.02 -5.95
C GLU A 24 -5.53 -5.09 -4.79
N ALA A 25 -5.09 -6.29 -4.41
CA ALA A 25 -4.01 -6.48 -3.45
C ALA A 25 -2.67 -5.93 -3.99
N GLY A 26 -2.38 -6.13 -5.28
CA GLY A 26 -1.24 -5.51 -5.95
C GLY A 26 -1.32 -3.98 -5.97
N HIS A 27 -2.48 -3.42 -6.33
CA HIS A 27 -2.70 -1.97 -6.28
C HIS A 27 -2.54 -1.40 -4.87
N LEU A 28 -3.03 -2.13 -3.86
CA LEU A 28 -2.92 -1.74 -2.46
C LEU A 28 -1.47 -1.60 -2.01
N ALA A 29 -0.63 -2.59 -2.31
CA ALA A 29 0.79 -2.55 -1.98
C ALA A 29 1.47 -1.32 -2.60
N ASP A 30 1.23 -1.09 -3.89
CA ASP A 30 1.79 0.04 -4.63
C ASP A 30 1.32 1.40 -4.08
N ASN A 31 0.03 1.52 -3.76
CA ASN A 31 -0.53 2.76 -3.25
C ASN A 31 -0.09 3.06 -1.81
N LEU A 32 0.05 2.05 -0.94
CA LEU A 32 0.63 2.24 0.39
C LEU A 32 2.02 2.87 0.28
N TRP A 33 2.87 2.34 -0.60
CA TRP A 33 4.18 2.91 -0.88
C TRP A 33 4.10 4.32 -1.48
N LEU A 34 3.30 4.51 -2.52
CA LEU A 34 3.21 5.76 -3.28
C LEU A 34 2.72 6.92 -2.40
N TYR A 35 1.64 6.72 -1.65
CA TYR A 35 1.11 7.74 -0.75
C TYR A 35 2.03 7.99 0.42
N ARG A 36 2.67 6.96 0.99
CA ARG A 36 3.67 7.15 2.06
C ARG A 36 4.79 8.08 1.59
N LEU A 37 5.35 7.85 0.40
CA LEU A 37 6.40 8.70 -0.16
C LEU A 37 5.91 10.12 -0.46
N ARG A 38 4.70 10.27 -1.01
CA ARG A 38 4.10 11.58 -1.30
C ARG A 38 3.94 12.43 -0.04
N TYR A 39 3.52 11.82 1.06
CA TYR A 39 3.36 12.47 2.36
C TYR A 39 4.62 12.43 3.24
N ARG A 40 5.77 11.98 2.69
CA ARG A 40 7.07 11.96 3.36
C ARG A 40 7.06 11.24 4.72
N LYS A 41 6.32 10.14 4.82
CA LYS A 41 6.27 9.33 6.04
C LYS A 41 7.29 8.19 5.98
N THR A 42 7.94 7.91 7.10
CA THR A 42 8.77 6.70 7.22
C THR A 42 7.88 5.47 7.43
N ARG A 43 8.45 4.27 7.24
CA ARG A 43 7.70 3.02 7.49
C ARG A 43 7.39 2.86 8.98
N GLU A 44 8.31 3.27 9.84
CA GLU A 44 8.15 3.29 11.29
C GLU A 44 6.97 4.19 11.68
N ALA A 45 6.89 5.39 11.10
CA ALA A 45 5.78 6.32 11.35
C ALA A 45 4.43 5.75 10.89
N MET A 46 4.42 4.96 9.82
CA MET A 46 3.22 4.28 9.34
C MET A 46 2.82 3.13 10.26
N ALA A 47 3.77 2.26 10.64
CA ALA A 47 3.54 1.11 11.50
C ALA A 47 3.14 1.49 12.93
N LYS A 48 3.68 2.60 13.46
CA LYS A 48 3.53 3.02 14.86
C LYS A 48 2.06 2.99 15.32
N GLY A 49 1.79 2.14 16.31
CA GLY A 49 0.47 2.00 16.93
C GLY A 49 -0.59 1.29 16.08
N ILE A 50 -0.23 0.75 14.91
CA ILE A 50 -1.13 -0.04 14.04
C ILE A 50 -0.66 -1.50 13.94
N CYS A 51 0.62 -1.73 13.67
CA CYS A 51 1.19 -3.07 13.49
C CYS A 51 2.70 -3.09 13.75
N ALA A 52 3.32 -4.27 13.63
CA ALA A 52 4.77 -4.40 13.65
C ALA A 52 5.39 -3.73 12.41
N PHE A 53 6.65 -3.29 12.54
CA PHE A 53 7.39 -2.69 11.42
C PHE A 53 7.49 -3.66 10.22
N ASP A 54 7.81 -4.92 10.49
CA ASP A 54 7.97 -5.94 9.45
C ASP A 54 6.64 -6.21 8.74
N ASP A 55 5.51 -6.30 9.46
CA ASP A 55 4.17 -6.39 8.86
C ASP A 55 3.93 -5.25 7.88
N TYR A 56 4.21 -4.00 8.29
CA TYR A 56 4.00 -2.85 7.41
C TYR A 56 4.90 -2.89 6.18
N ARG A 57 6.16 -3.31 6.35
CA ARG A 57 7.09 -3.48 5.24
C ARG A 57 6.57 -4.52 4.24
N ASP A 58 6.04 -5.63 4.75
CA ASP A 58 5.54 -6.73 3.93
C ASP A 58 4.21 -6.38 3.24
N TYR A 59 3.39 -5.50 3.81
CA TYR A 59 2.25 -4.89 3.12
C TYR A 59 2.67 -4.08 1.89
N GLU A 60 3.71 -3.26 1.99
CA GLU A 60 4.22 -2.48 0.85
C GLU A 60 4.90 -3.34 -0.22
N TYR A 61 5.41 -4.51 0.16
CA TYR A 61 5.97 -5.47 -0.80
C TYR A 61 4.91 -6.37 -1.43
N GLY A 62 3.66 -6.30 -0.98
CA GLY A 62 2.57 -7.15 -1.45
C GLY A 62 2.73 -8.61 -1.04
N THR A 63 3.59 -8.91 -0.06
CA THR A 63 3.77 -10.27 0.48
C THR A 63 2.78 -10.59 1.59
N LEU A 64 2.11 -9.56 2.13
CA LEU A 64 1.06 -9.68 3.12
C LEU A 64 -0.07 -8.70 2.79
N VAL A 65 -1.31 -9.03 3.17
CA VAL A 65 -2.47 -8.14 3.02
C VAL A 65 -2.91 -7.65 4.40
N PRO A 66 -3.09 -6.34 4.63
CA PRO A 66 -3.57 -5.83 5.90
C PRO A 66 -5.05 -6.21 6.11
N SER A 67 -5.43 -6.45 7.38
CA SER A 67 -6.85 -6.59 7.73
C SER A 67 -7.62 -5.30 7.43
N PRO A 68 -8.95 -5.36 7.23
CA PRO A 68 -9.77 -4.17 6.97
C PRO A 68 -9.57 -3.04 8.00
N ASP A 69 -9.47 -3.39 9.28
CA ASP A 69 -9.25 -2.41 10.36
C ASP A 69 -7.88 -1.74 10.27
N ARG A 70 -6.82 -2.49 9.93
CA ARG A 70 -5.48 -1.93 9.73
C ARG A 70 -5.46 -1.05 8.49
N LEU A 71 -6.12 -1.48 7.42
CA LEU A 71 -6.22 -0.74 6.17
C LEU A 71 -6.92 0.60 6.37
N ALA A 72 -8.02 0.63 7.13
CA ALA A 72 -8.71 1.88 7.49
C ALA A 72 -7.80 2.85 8.26
N GLN A 73 -7.02 2.35 9.22
CA GLN A 73 -6.06 3.17 9.98
C GLN A 73 -4.93 3.72 9.09
N PHE A 74 -4.43 2.95 8.12
CA PHE A 74 -3.44 3.45 7.16
C PHE A 74 -4.03 4.50 6.22
N ALA A 75 -5.25 4.29 5.74
CA ALA A 75 -5.96 5.26 4.90
C ALA A 75 -6.14 6.59 5.63
N GLU A 76 -6.60 6.55 6.88
CA GLU A 76 -6.69 7.72 7.76
C GLU A 76 -5.33 8.42 7.92
N ARG A 77 -4.27 7.67 8.21
CA ARG A 77 -2.92 8.21 8.40
C ARG A 77 -2.34 8.88 7.15
N LEU A 78 -2.74 8.39 5.98
CA LEU A 78 -2.36 8.91 4.66
C LEU A 78 -3.33 9.98 4.16
N HIS A 79 -4.40 10.29 4.89
CA HIS A 79 -5.44 11.24 4.50
C HIS A 79 -6.08 10.90 3.14
N VAL A 80 -6.35 9.61 2.93
CA VAL A 80 -7.00 9.05 1.72
C VAL A 80 -8.10 8.08 2.13
N SER A 81 -8.99 7.71 1.20
CA SER A 81 -9.97 6.65 1.46
C SER A 81 -9.36 5.27 1.24
N VAL A 82 -9.99 4.24 1.82
CA VAL A 82 -9.63 2.83 1.54
C VAL A 82 -9.79 2.50 0.05
N ALA A 83 -10.84 3.00 -0.59
CA ALA A 83 -11.05 2.83 -2.04
C ALA A 83 -9.88 3.37 -2.86
N THR A 84 -9.38 4.56 -2.51
CA THR A 84 -8.20 5.16 -3.16
C THR A 84 -6.93 4.33 -3.02
N LEU A 85 -6.83 3.51 -1.96
CA LEU A 85 -5.72 2.58 -1.74
C LEU A 85 -5.85 1.35 -2.66
N SER A 86 -7.06 0.91 -3.01
CA SER A 86 -7.29 -0.25 -3.90
C SER A 86 -7.38 0.12 -5.39
N ASP A 87 -7.54 1.39 -5.72
CA ASP A 87 -7.57 1.89 -7.11
C ASP A 87 -6.25 1.66 -7.85
N PRO A 88 -6.24 1.59 -9.19
CA PRO A 88 -5.00 1.50 -9.95
C PRO A 88 -3.99 2.60 -9.57
N PRO A 89 -2.70 2.27 -9.32
CA PRO A 89 -1.72 3.22 -8.83
C PRO A 89 -1.36 4.29 -9.87
N ASP A 90 -1.40 5.56 -9.47
CA ASP A 90 -1.04 6.72 -10.30
C ASP A 90 0.40 7.18 -10.02
N TYR A 91 1.36 6.48 -10.61
CA TYR A 91 2.79 6.78 -10.51
C TYR A 91 3.17 8.18 -11.02
N ALA A 92 2.37 8.77 -11.92
CA ALA A 92 2.63 10.10 -12.43
C ALA A 92 2.54 11.16 -11.31
N ARG A 93 1.77 10.91 -10.23
CA ARG A 93 1.71 11.80 -9.06
C ARG A 93 3.06 11.99 -8.39
N LEU A 94 3.85 10.93 -8.26
CA LEU A 94 5.21 11.01 -7.70
C LEU A 94 6.12 11.74 -8.69
N LEU A 95 6.02 11.40 -9.96
CA LEU A 95 6.85 11.98 -11.00
C LEU A 95 6.49 13.43 -11.33
N LYS A 96 5.35 14.00 -10.94
CA LYS A 96 5.08 15.45 -11.16
C LYS A 96 6.14 16.36 -10.52
N ASN A 97 6.85 15.89 -9.50
CA ASN A 97 7.95 16.63 -8.90
C ASN A 97 9.21 16.55 -9.77
N TYR A 98 9.64 17.69 -10.32
CA TYR A 98 10.84 17.80 -11.15
C TYR A 98 12.10 17.22 -10.49
N ARG A 99 12.28 17.40 -9.17
CA ARG A 99 13.45 16.86 -8.46
C ARG A 99 13.44 15.34 -8.45
N ILE A 100 12.27 14.72 -8.26
CA ILE A 100 12.13 13.27 -8.32
C ILE A 100 12.44 12.77 -9.74
N ARG A 101 11.89 13.43 -10.78
CA ARG A 101 12.22 13.08 -12.17
C ARG A 101 13.72 13.12 -12.41
N LYS A 102 14.40 14.17 -11.95
CA LYS A 102 15.82 14.33 -12.19
C LYS A 102 16.67 13.29 -11.47
N VAL A 103 16.32 12.95 -10.22
CA VAL A 103 16.98 11.85 -9.49
C VAL A 103 16.77 10.52 -10.20
N THR A 104 15.54 10.21 -10.64
CA THR A 104 15.24 8.99 -11.39
C THR A 104 16.01 8.93 -12.72
N GLU A 105 16.00 10.02 -13.50
CA GLU A 105 16.74 10.15 -14.75
C GLU A 105 18.23 9.86 -14.55
N LEU A 106 18.87 10.56 -13.60
CA LEU A 106 20.29 10.39 -13.32
C LEU A 106 20.61 8.99 -12.82
N TYR A 107 19.79 8.43 -11.93
CA TYR A 107 19.98 7.09 -11.39
C TYR A 107 19.90 6.02 -12.49
N CYS A 108 18.95 6.14 -13.43
CA CYS A 108 18.80 5.23 -14.55
C CYS A 108 19.96 5.31 -15.56
N LEU A 109 20.59 6.47 -15.71
CA LEU A 109 21.73 6.66 -16.61
C LEU A 109 23.07 6.16 -16.03
N LEU A 110 23.12 5.75 -14.76
CA LEU A 110 24.35 5.22 -14.15
C LEU A 110 24.71 3.86 -14.75
N PRO A 111 25.87 3.71 -15.41
CA PRO A 111 26.20 2.48 -16.12
C PRO A 111 26.53 1.32 -15.18
N LYS A 112 27.16 1.57 -14.03
CA LYS A 112 27.69 0.51 -13.16
C LYS A 112 26.79 0.26 -11.95
N LYS A 113 26.55 -1.02 -11.63
CA LYS A 113 25.84 -1.45 -10.39
C LYS A 113 26.45 -0.85 -9.12
N ARG A 114 27.79 -0.77 -9.06
CA ARG A 114 28.51 -0.16 -7.93
C ARG A 114 28.16 1.33 -7.74
N GLN A 115 27.97 2.08 -8.83
CA GLN A 115 27.60 3.50 -8.76
C GLN A 115 26.16 3.66 -8.24
N ARG A 116 25.23 2.85 -8.76
CA ARG A 116 23.84 2.81 -8.27
C ARG A 116 23.77 2.50 -6.77
N ASN A 117 24.51 1.49 -6.32
CA ASN A 117 24.60 1.16 -4.90
C ASN A 117 25.20 2.28 -4.05
N ALA A 118 26.26 2.94 -4.55
CA ALA A 118 26.88 4.07 -3.84
C ALA A 118 25.88 5.23 -3.66
N ILE A 119 25.10 5.56 -4.69
CA ILE A 119 24.05 6.58 -4.60
C ILE A 119 22.95 6.16 -3.61
N LEU A 120 22.48 4.90 -3.65
CA LEU A 120 21.48 4.43 -2.69
C LEU A 120 21.98 4.50 -1.25
N ASN A 121 23.24 4.15 -1.00
CA ASN A 121 23.83 4.23 0.34
C ASN A 121 23.97 5.69 0.78
N LEU A 122 24.47 6.58 -0.07
CA LEU A 122 24.54 8.01 0.22
C LEU A 122 23.17 8.58 0.60
N LEU A 123 22.11 8.26 -0.17
CA LEU A 123 20.76 8.72 0.11
C LEU A 123 20.21 8.15 1.42
N ARG A 124 20.57 6.91 1.79
CA ARG A 124 20.19 6.31 3.08
C ARG A 124 20.87 7.01 4.23
N ASP A 125 22.17 7.26 4.12
CA ASP A 125 22.96 7.91 5.16
C ASP A 125 22.44 9.33 5.43
N LEU A 126 22.06 10.06 4.38
CA LEU A 126 21.44 11.40 4.49
C LEU A 126 20.05 11.41 5.12
N VAL A 127 19.33 10.29 5.13
CA VAL A 127 18.00 10.16 5.76
C VAL A 127 18.11 9.68 7.20
N ALA A 128 19.18 8.95 7.55
CA ALA A 128 19.41 8.39 8.87
C ALA A 128 20.20 9.33 9.81
N GLY A 129 20.92 10.32 9.26
CA GLY A 129 21.61 11.38 10.01
C GLY A 129 20.73 12.60 10.25
#